data_AF-A0A836WS77-F1
#
_entry.id   AF-A0A836WS77-F1
#
_cell.length_a   1.000
_cell.length_b   1.000
_cell.length_c   1.000
_cell.angle_alpha   90.00
_cell.angle_beta   90.00
_cell.angle_gamma   90.00
#
_symmetry.space_group_name_H-M   'P 1'
#
loop_
_entity.id
_entity.type
_entity.pdbx_description
1 polymer ?
#
loop_
_entity_poly.entity_id
_entity_poly.type
_entity_poly.pdbx_seq_one_letter_code
_entity_poly.pdbx_strand_id
1 'polypeptide(L)'
;MAAGIDDIAIYIPRLYIDASDFAKARGLDPVKLQKGLGVSQMAIVDANQDPACLAANACLKIMQKNKLSPEDIGRLYVSTESAFDESKAMNSYVIGMLEQVYGQGSFEHCGGIETKFACVSGSYALYDNANWIRADEADGKAALVVVSDIAKYDLGSSGEMTQGAGSVVMLLNDKPRLLEFDPKVTATSIKDEYDFYRPFGKETPIVHGQYSNMLYMIQVRKALEAYKKKVIATGLIKMESGDTILDHMDYINMHLPYSNMGKKALAYLVRHEWRQLPRWKRILQEIG
;
A
#
# COMPACT_ATOMS: atom_id res chain seq x y z
N MET A 1 -21.83 1.37 12.29
CA MET A 1 -21.92 1.32 10.82
C MET A 1 -20.76 0.47 10.29
N ALA A 2 -20.98 -0.33 9.24
CA ALA A 2 -19.87 -0.97 8.54
C ALA A 2 -19.01 0.10 7.85
N ALA A 3 -17.75 -0.19 7.59
CA ALA A 3 -16.90 0.66 6.76
C ALA A 3 -15.80 -0.18 6.14
N GLY A 4 -15.53 0.04 4.86
CA GLY A 4 -14.59 -0.80 4.15
C GLY A 4 -14.36 -0.35 2.72
N ILE A 5 -13.64 -1.18 1.98
CA ILE A 5 -13.37 -0.99 0.56
C ILE A 5 -14.55 -1.55 -0.23
N ASP A 6 -15.19 -0.68 -1.00
CA ASP A 6 -16.26 -1.02 -1.91
C ASP A 6 -15.76 -1.41 -3.29
N ASP A 7 -14.78 -0.68 -3.82
CA ASP A 7 -14.15 -0.99 -5.10
C ASP A 7 -12.72 -0.47 -5.16
N ILE A 8 -11.95 -0.99 -6.12
CA ILE A 8 -10.56 -0.58 -6.40
C ILE A 8 -10.41 -0.32 -7.90
N ALA A 9 -9.67 0.73 -8.24
CA ALA A 9 -9.13 0.92 -9.58
C ALA A 9 -7.63 1.19 -9.52
N ILE A 10 -6.96 0.79 -10.59
CA ILE A 10 -5.51 0.92 -10.73
C ILE A 10 -5.21 1.64 -12.05
N TYR A 11 -4.24 2.54 -12.01
CA TYR A 11 -3.58 3.10 -13.16
C TYR A 11 -2.08 2.78 -13.14
N ILE A 12 -1.60 2.15 -14.20
CA ILE A 12 -0.19 1.80 -14.39
C ILE A 12 0.27 2.52 -15.66
N PRO A 13 1.45 3.16 -15.66
CA PRO A 13 2.05 3.71 -16.88
C PRO A 13 2.13 2.67 -18.00
N ARG A 14 2.05 3.13 -19.25
CA ARG A 14 2.08 2.25 -20.42
C ARG A 14 3.49 1.75 -20.76
N LEU A 15 4.51 2.52 -20.37
CA LEU A 15 5.90 2.19 -20.62
C LEU A 15 6.42 1.26 -19.51
N TYR A 16 7.21 0.27 -19.91
CA TYR A 16 7.91 -0.60 -18.98
C TYR A 16 9.26 -1.02 -19.56
N ILE A 17 10.16 -1.47 -18.68
CA ILE A 17 11.41 -2.12 -19.05
C ILE A 17 11.32 -3.60 -18.69
N ASP A 18 11.64 -4.49 -19.63
CA ASP A 18 11.74 -5.92 -19.37
C ASP A 18 12.94 -6.22 -18.45
N ALA A 19 12.75 -7.07 -17.44
CA ALA A 19 13.80 -7.39 -16.48
C ALA A 19 15.02 -8.05 -17.14
N SER A 20 14.83 -8.79 -18.24
CA SER A 20 15.92 -9.44 -18.99
C SER A 20 16.77 -8.41 -19.72
N ASP A 21 16.13 -7.42 -20.35
CA ASP A 21 16.82 -6.36 -21.08
C ASP A 21 17.53 -5.41 -20.12
N PHE A 22 16.89 -5.08 -19.00
CA PHE A 22 17.55 -4.34 -17.91
C PHE A 22 18.79 -5.08 -17.40
N ALA A 23 18.67 -6.39 -17.12
CA ALA A 23 19.77 -7.19 -16.62
C ALA A 23 20.94 -7.22 -17.61
N LYS A 24 20.69 -7.44 -18.90
CA LYS A 24 21.72 -7.38 -19.96
C LYS A 24 22.40 -6.01 -20.00
N ALA A 25 21.63 -4.92 -19.95
CA ALA A 25 22.15 -3.55 -19.97
C ALA A 25 22.98 -3.19 -18.73
N ARG A 26 22.85 -3.93 -17.63
CA ARG A 26 23.60 -3.76 -16.38
C ARG A 26 24.66 -4.83 -16.13
N GLY A 27 24.86 -5.78 -17.06
CA GLY A 27 25.77 -6.91 -16.87
C GLY A 27 25.37 -7.85 -15.73
N LEU A 28 24.07 -7.92 -15.42
CA LEU A 28 23.48 -8.77 -14.38
C LEU A 28 22.90 -10.05 -14.98
N ASP A 29 22.78 -11.08 -14.15
CA ASP A 29 22.06 -12.30 -14.51
C ASP A 29 20.53 -12.06 -14.48
N PRO A 30 19.81 -12.19 -15.61
CA PRO A 30 18.35 -12.07 -15.66
C PRO A 30 17.63 -12.99 -14.66
N VAL A 31 18.17 -14.18 -14.40
CA VAL A 31 17.58 -15.17 -13.49
C VAL A 31 17.53 -14.62 -12.05
N LYS A 32 18.53 -13.82 -11.66
CA LYS A 32 18.57 -13.19 -10.33
C LYS A 32 17.42 -12.19 -10.14
N LEU A 33 17.05 -11.44 -11.17
CA LEU A 33 15.93 -10.48 -11.11
C LEU A 33 14.60 -11.24 -11.09
N GLN A 34 14.40 -12.13 -12.06
CA GLN A 34 13.13 -12.84 -12.24
C GLN A 34 12.84 -13.84 -11.13
N LYS A 35 13.82 -14.68 -10.75
CA LYS A 35 13.62 -15.67 -9.68
C LYS A 35 13.95 -15.14 -8.31
N GLY A 36 15.01 -14.34 -8.19
CA GLY A 36 15.50 -13.84 -6.90
C GLY A 36 14.61 -12.72 -6.33
N LEU A 37 14.23 -11.74 -7.14
CA LEU A 37 13.31 -10.68 -6.71
C LEU A 37 11.86 -10.93 -7.08
N GLY A 38 11.60 -11.73 -8.13
CA GLY A 38 10.26 -11.90 -8.68
C GLY A 38 9.83 -10.74 -9.58
N VAL A 39 10.79 -10.05 -10.20
CA VAL A 39 10.53 -8.89 -11.09
C VAL A 39 10.61 -9.35 -12.54
N SER A 40 9.49 -9.23 -13.26
CA SER A 40 9.41 -9.50 -14.71
C SER A 40 9.51 -8.23 -15.53
N GLN A 41 8.81 -7.16 -15.11
CA GLN A 41 8.72 -5.88 -15.81
C GLN A 41 8.70 -4.76 -14.77
N MET A 42 9.31 -3.62 -15.12
CA MET A 42 9.32 -2.41 -14.28
C MET A 42 8.62 -1.28 -15.03
N ALA A 43 7.50 -0.81 -14.49
CA ALA A 43 6.77 0.31 -15.07
C ALA A 43 7.58 1.60 -14.93
N ILE A 44 7.60 2.41 -16.00
CA ILE A 44 8.25 3.72 -16.03
C ILE A 44 7.26 4.77 -16.53
N VAL A 45 7.36 5.98 -15.99
CA VAL A 45 6.58 7.12 -16.46
C VAL A 45 7.22 7.74 -17.70
N ASP A 46 6.40 8.34 -18.55
CA ASP A 46 6.90 9.28 -19.58
C ASP A 46 7.17 10.68 -18.99
N ALA A 47 7.69 11.59 -19.80
CA ALA A 47 8.07 12.93 -19.36
C ALA A 47 6.89 13.82 -18.92
N ASN A 48 5.65 13.43 -19.24
CA ASN A 48 4.42 14.16 -18.92
C ASN A 48 3.58 13.44 -17.86
N GLN A 49 4.14 12.44 -17.17
CA GLN A 49 3.45 11.68 -16.13
C GLN A 49 4.13 11.86 -14.78
N ASP A 50 3.47 12.61 -13.90
CA ASP A 50 3.81 12.69 -12.48
C ASP A 50 2.84 11.84 -11.63
N PRO A 51 3.08 11.67 -10.32
CA PRO A 51 2.20 10.89 -9.45
C PRO A 51 0.77 11.45 -9.36
N ALA A 52 0.57 12.77 -9.52
CA ALA A 52 -0.76 13.36 -9.53
C ALA A 52 -1.53 12.96 -10.80
N CYS A 53 -0.86 12.88 -11.95
CA CYS A 53 -1.46 12.37 -13.19
C CYS A 53 -1.89 10.90 -13.02
N LEU A 54 -1.05 10.06 -12.41
CA LEU A 54 -1.39 8.64 -12.16
C LEU A 54 -2.62 8.55 -11.24
N ALA A 55 -2.65 9.34 -10.17
CA ALA A 55 -3.75 9.42 -9.21
C ALA A 55 -5.06 9.88 -9.87
N ALA A 56 -5.03 10.96 -10.66
CA ALA A 56 -6.21 11.48 -11.33
C ALA A 56 -6.81 10.48 -12.33
N ASN A 57 -5.97 9.79 -13.10
CA ASN A 57 -6.45 8.74 -14.00
C ASN A 57 -7.06 7.55 -13.24
N ALA A 58 -6.49 7.16 -12.09
CA ALA A 58 -7.06 6.12 -11.25
C ALA A 58 -8.43 6.55 -10.69
N CYS A 59 -8.54 7.76 -10.17
CA CYS A 59 -9.79 8.35 -9.67
C CYS A 59 -10.87 8.45 -10.77
N LEU A 60 -10.51 8.97 -11.94
CA LEU A 60 -11.45 9.04 -13.07
C LEU A 60 -11.99 7.65 -13.43
N LYS A 61 -11.09 6.66 -13.47
CA LYS A 61 -11.46 5.27 -13.77
C LYS A 61 -12.41 4.67 -12.73
N ILE A 62 -12.18 4.85 -11.42
CA ILE A 62 -13.09 4.30 -10.40
C ILE A 62 -14.45 5.01 -10.38
N MET A 63 -14.47 6.33 -10.59
CA MET A 63 -15.70 7.10 -10.67
C MET A 63 -16.54 6.68 -11.87
N GLN A 64 -15.94 6.58 -13.07
CA GLN A 64 -16.64 6.12 -14.27
C GLN A 64 -17.13 4.68 -14.14
N LYS A 65 -16.29 3.77 -13.61
CA LYS A 65 -16.63 2.36 -13.40
C LYS A 65 -17.87 2.19 -12.50
N ASN A 66 -17.99 3.03 -11.47
CA ASN A 66 -19.09 2.97 -10.50
C ASN A 66 -20.22 3.98 -10.79
N LYS A 67 -20.14 4.74 -11.89
CA LYS A 67 -21.10 5.79 -12.28
C LYS A 67 -21.31 6.84 -11.18
N LEU A 68 -20.23 7.21 -10.50
CA LEU A 68 -20.25 8.21 -9.43
C LEU A 68 -20.18 9.61 -10.03
N SER A 69 -20.92 10.51 -9.42
CA SER A 69 -20.82 11.96 -9.60
C SER A 69 -19.88 12.56 -8.53
N PRO A 70 -19.39 13.80 -8.73
CA PRO A 70 -18.62 14.50 -7.72
C PRO A 70 -19.34 14.63 -6.37
N GLU A 71 -20.66 14.81 -6.36
CA GLU A 71 -21.46 14.97 -5.13
C GLU A 71 -21.49 13.70 -4.26
N ASP A 72 -21.22 12.54 -4.85
CA ASP A 72 -21.12 11.26 -4.13
C ASP A 72 -19.81 11.14 -3.33
N ILE A 73 -18.84 12.04 -3.52
CA ILE A 73 -17.51 11.97 -2.92
C ILE A 73 -17.34 13.04 -1.84
N GLY A 74 -17.25 12.62 -0.58
CA GLY A 74 -17.06 13.54 0.55
C GLY A 74 -15.60 13.80 0.89
N ARG A 75 -14.70 12.85 0.58
CA ARG A 75 -13.26 12.96 0.84
C ARG A 75 -12.40 12.38 -0.29
N LEU A 76 -11.30 13.06 -0.60
CA LEU A 76 -10.26 12.58 -1.52
C LEU A 76 -8.88 12.76 -0.85
N TYR A 77 -8.34 11.66 -0.36
CA TYR A 77 -7.01 11.61 0.26
C TYR A 77 -6.00 11.06 -0.74
N VAL A 78 -4.82 11.67 -0.79
CA VAL A 78 -3.68 11.14 -1.56
C VAL A 78 -2.56 10.80 -0.59
N SER A 79 -2.16 9.54 -0.58
CA SER A 79 -1.01 9.02 0.14
C SER A 79 0.13 8.84 -0.85
N THR A 80 1.24 9.52 -0.60
CA THR A 80 2.39 9.52 -1.51
C THR A 80 3.66 9.82 -0.75
N GLU A 81 4.76 9.24 -1.20
CA GLU A 81 6.11 9.66 -0.86
C GLU A 81 6.79 10.38 -2.03
N SER A 82 6.09 10.58 -3.14
CA SER A 82 6.56 11.15 -4.40
C SER A 82 6.04 12.57 -4.66
N ALA A 83 5.56 13.26 -3.62
CA ALA A 83 5.13 14.66 -3.71
C ALA A 83 6.25 15.57 -4.23
N PHE A 84 5.83 16.54 -5.04
CA PHE A 84 6.70 17.49 -5.75
C PHE A 84 6.46 18.95 -5.30
N ASP A 85 5.61 19.17 -4.30
CA ASP A 85 5.36 20.46 -3.68
C ASP A 85 5.39 20.29 -2.15
N GLU A 86 5.98 21.24 -1.43
CA GLU A 86 6.13 21.17 0.02
C GLU A 86 4.89 21.67 0.79
N SER A 87 3.99 22.39 0.11
CA SER A 87 2.81 23.00 0.72
C SER A 87 1.52 22.60 0.03
N LYS A 88 1.47 22.68 -1.31
CA LYS A 88 0.27 22.34 -2.08
C LYS A 88 0.13 20.81 -2.15
N ALA A 89 -0.79 20.29 -1.36
CA ALA A 89 -1.08 18.86 -1.29
C ALA A 89 -1.52 18.27 -2.64
N MET A 90 -1.02 17.06 -2.96
CA MET A 90 -1.26 16.36 -4.23
C MET A 90 -2.73 16.13 -4.54
N ASN A 91 -3.59 15.94 -3.52
CA ASN A 91 -5.03 15.79 -3.70
C ASN A 91 -5.67 17.00 -4.40
N SER A 92 -5.13 18.22 -4.20
CA SER A 92 -5.64 19.41 -4.88
C SER A 92 -5.32 19.45 -6.38
N TYR A 93 -4.17 18.89 -6.81
CA TYR A 93 -3.84 18.71 -8.22
C TYR A 93 -4.77 17.67 -8.87
N VAL A 94 -5.05 16.58 -8.15
CA VAL A 94 -5.98 15.53 -8.59
C VAL A 94 -7.39 16.08 -8.78
N ILE A 95 -7.90 16.86 -7.80
CA ILE A 95 -9.20 17.54 -7.92
C ILE A 95 -9.21 18.44 -9.16
N GLY A 96 -8.20 19.30 -9.34
CA GLY A 96 -8.15 20.20 -10.50
C GLY A 96 -8.16 19.47 -11.85
N MET A 97 -7.57 18.27 -11.93
CA MET A 97 -7.64 17.41 -13.13
C MET A 97 -9.00 16.75 -13.31
N LEU A 98 -9.66 16.32 -12.23
CA LEU A 98 -11.01 15.76 -12.30
C LEU A 98 -12.05 16.82 -12.70
N GLU A 99 -11.90 18.06 -12.23
CA GLU A 99 -12.78 19.17 -12.59
C GLU A 99 -12.72 19.55 -14.07
N GLN A 100 -11.61 19.26 -14.76
CA GLN A 100 -11.56 19.40 -16.23
C GLN A 100 -12.53 18.44 -16.94
N VAL A 101 -12.93 17.35 -16.28
CA VAL A 101 -13.87 16.35 -16.80
C VAL A 101 -15.29 16.58 -16.28
N TYR A 102 -15.43 16.85 -14.99
CA TYR A 102 -16.72 16.93 -14.31
C TYR A 102 -17.27 18.35 -14.14
N GLY A 103 -16.50 19.37 -14.50
CA GLY A 103 -16.87 20.78 -14.40
C GLY A 103 -16.10 21.50 -13.29
N GLN A 104 -15.80 22.78 -13.53
CA GLN A 104 -15.11 23.64 -12.59
C GLN A 104 -15.92 23.78 -11.29
N GLY A 105 -15.26 23.62 -10.14
CA GLY A 105 -15.88 23.71 -8.83
C GLY A 105 -16.71 22.49 -8.40
N SER A 106 -16.73 21.43 -9.21
CA SER A 106 -17.55 20.24 -8.92
C SER A 106 -17.12 19.49 -7.65
N PHE A 107 -15.90 19.71 -7.14
CA PHE A 107 -15.38 19.08 -5.93
C PHE A 107 -15.09 20.07 -4.79
N GLU A 108 -15.61 21.30 -4.80
CA GLU A 108 -15.34 22.32 -3.75
C GLU A 108 -15.72 21.86 -2.33
N HIS A 109 -16.69 20.96 -2.23
CA HIS A 109 -17.16 20.39 -0.97
C HIS A 109 -16.28 19.21 -0.47
N CYS A 110 -15.42 18.67 -1.33
CA CYS A 110 -14.66 17.46 -1.06
C CYS A 110 -13.50 17.78 -0.12
N GLY A 111 -13.54 17.22 1.08
CA GLY A 111 -12.43 17.32 2.04
C GLY A 111 -11.24 16.44 1.64
N GLY A 112 -10.10 16.66 2.28
CA GLY A 112 -8.97 15.73 2.20
C GLY A 112 -7.61 16.39 2.24
N ILE A 113 -6.60 15.57 2.53
CA ILE A 113 -5.21 15.99 2.66
C ILE A 113 -4.28 15.04 1.93
N GLU A 114 -3.04 15.48 1.73
CA GLU A 114 -1.93 14.60 1.42
C GLU A 114 -1.41 13.94 2.71
N THR A 115 -1.08 12.65 2.65
CA THR A 115 -0.51 11.90 3.77
C THR A 115 0.83 11.28 3.39
N LYS A 116 1.84 11.52 4.22
CA LYS A 116 3.21 11.09 3.95
C LYS A 116 3.77 10.27 5.11
N PHE A 117 4.08 9.02 4.82
CA PHE A 117 4.92 8.16 5.66
C PHE A 117 5.39 6.98 4.82
N ALA A 118 6.36 7.24 3.92
CA ALA A 118 6.86 6.25 2.95
C ALA A 118 5.69 5.43 2.35
N CYS A 119 5.86 4.12 2.23
CA CYS A 119 4.84 3.23 1.68
C CYS A 119 3.64 2.93 2.62
N VAL A 120 3.59 3.45 3.85
CA VAL A 120 2.56 3.07 4.86
C VAL A 120 1.41 4.06 4.99
N SER A 121 1.54 5.30 4.50
CA SER A 121 0.50 6.33 4.71
C SER A 121 -0.86 5.97 4.11
N GLY A 122 -0.91 5.16 3.05
CA GLY A 122 -2.17 4.64 2.48
C GLY A 122 -3.02 3.90 3.52
N SER A 123 -2.40 3.08 4.38
CA SER A 123 -3.10 2.37 5.45
C SER A 123 -3.65 3.30 6.52
N TYR A 124 -2.95 4.41 6.80
CA TYR A 124 -3.45 5.44 7.72
C TYR A 124 -4.62 6.22 7.11
N ALA A 125 -4.56 6.53 5.82
CA ALA A 125 -5.67 7.17 5.12
C ALA A 125 -6.91 6.28 5.06
N LEU A 126 -6.74 4.96 4.85
CA LEU A 126 -7.83 3.98 4.97
C LEU A 126 -8.45 4.00 6.38
N TYR A 127 -7.60 3.98 7.42
CA TYR A 127 -8.07 3.99 8.81
C TYR A 127 -8.83 5.28 9.16
N ASP A 128 -8.33 6.44 8.76
CA ASP A 128 -8.97 7.74 9.00
C ASP A 128 -10.34 7.82 8.31
N ASN A 129 -10.40 7.50 7.01
CA ASN A 129 -11.63 7.57 6.24
C ASN A 129 -12.66 6.50 6.68
N ALA A 130 -12.22 5.31 7.08
CA ALA A 130 -13.11 4.31 7.68
C ALA A 130 -13.71 4.80 9.00
N ASN A 131 -12.96 5.56 9.81
CA ASN A 131 -13.48 6.11 11.06
C ASN A 131 -14.42 7.29 10.81
N TRP A 132 -14.16 8.13 9.82
CA TRP A 132 -15.09 9.18 9.38
C TRP A 132 -16.44 8.60 8.96
N ILE A 133 -16.45 7.52 8.18
CA ILE A 133 -17.67 6.78 7.81
C ILE A 133 -18.35 6.20 9.06
N ARG A 134 -17.60 5.51 9.93
CA ARG A 134 -18.17 4.90 11.15
C ARG A 134 -18.73 5.90 12.15
N ALA A 135 -18.21 7.12 12.15
CA ALA A 135 -18.69 8.22 12.98
C ALA A 135 -19.99 8.82 12.46
N ASP A 136 -20.50 8.36 11.31
CA ASP A 136 -21.70 8.88 10.64
C ASP A 136 -21.54 10.33 10.12
N GLU A 137 -20.30 10.80 10.03
CA GLU A 137 -19.93 12.12 9.51
C GLU A 137 -19.83 12.14 7.98
N ALA A 138 -20.02 10.98 7.33
CA ALA A 138 -19.95 10.83 5.89
C ALA A 138 -21.21 11.29 5.18
N ASP A 139 -22.35 11.36 5.87
CA ASP A 139 -23.64 11.81 5.34
C ASP A 139 -23.98 11.13 3.98
N GLY A 140 -23.76 9.81 3.92
CA GLY A 140 -23.99 8.99 2.73
C GLY A 140 -22.94 9.10 1.62
N LYS A 141 -21.92 9.97 1.76
CA LYS A 141 -20.85 10.14 0.76
C LYS A 141 -19.72 9.12 0.93
N ALA A 142 -19.09 8.77 -0.17
CA ALA A 142 -17.93 7.91 -0.20
C ALA A 142 -16.61 8.68 -0.03
N ALA A 143 -15.56 7.98 0.35
CA ALA A 143 -14.19 8.48 0.33
C ALA A 143 -13.38 7.82 -0.79
N LEU A 144 -12.52 8.60 -1.45
CA LEU A 144 -11.47 8.12 -2.33
C LEU A 144 -10.13 8.17 -1.58
N VAL A 145 -9.58 6.99 -1.27
CA VAL A 145 -8.22 6.88 -0.72
C VAL A 145 -7.29 6.44 -1.83
N VAL A 146 -6.40 7.34 -2.24
CA VAL A 146 -5.48 7.14 -3.35
C VAL A 146 -4.08 6.91 -2.81
N VAL A 147 -3.40 5.89 -3.30
CA VAL A 147 -1.94 5.71 -3.17
C VAL A 147 -1.33 5.94 -4.54
N SER A 148 -0.35 6.84 -4.66
CA SER A 148 0.27 7.16 -5.95
C SER A 148 1.73 7.51 -5.81
N ASP A 149 2.58 6.76 -6.49
CA ASP A 149 4.03 6.91 -6.34
C ASP A 149 4.81 6.58 -7.60
N ILE A 150 6.00 7.18 -7.68
CA ILE A 150 7.06 6.84 -8.62
C ILE A 150 8.30 6.49 -7.80
N ALA A 151 8.56 5.19 -7.66
CA ALA A 151 9.76 4.69 -7.00
C ALA A 151 10.96 4.86 -7.95
N LYS A 152 11.84 5.82 -7.62
CA LYS A 152 13.05 6.17 -8.39
C LYS A 152 14.28 6.00 -7.52
N TYR A 153 15.29 5.29 -8.01
CA TYR A 153 16.60 5.11 -7.37
C TYR A 153 17.72 5.61 -8.29
N ASP A 154 18.93 5.74 -7.75
CA ASP A 154 20.09 6.12 -8.57
C ASP A 154 20.38 5.03 -9.61
N LEU A 155 20.71 5.44 -10.83
CA LEU A 155 21.12 4.52 -11.90
C LEU A 155 22.36 3.73 -11.44
N GLY A 156 22.33 2.41 -11.65
CA GLY A 156 23.38 1.48 -11.20
C GLY A 156 23.33 1.13 -9.71
N SER A 157 22.42 1.71 -8.92
CA SER A 157 22.24 1.33 -7.52
C SER A 157 21.56 -0.03 -7.38
N SER A 158 21.69 -0.65 -6.20
CA SER A 158 21.01 -1.91 -5.89
C SER A 158 19.48 -1.79 -5.85
N GLY A 159 18.94 -0.57 -5.69
CA GLY A 159 17.50 -0.30 -5.71
C GLY A 159 16.93 -0.03 -7.11
N GLU A 160 17.77 0.22 -8.12
CA GLU A 160 17.31 0.52 -9.49
C GLU A 160 16.40 -0.60 -10.04
N MET A 161 16.72 -1.86 -9.72
CA MET A 161 15.97 -3.05 -10.13
C MET A 161 14.64 -3.25 -9.39
N THR A 162 14.29 -2.38 -8.44
CA THR A 162 13.02 -2.39 -7.70
C THR A 162 12.20 -1.12 -7.95
N GLN A 163 12.56 -0.36 -8.99
CA GLN A 163 11.76 0.80 -9.42
C GLN A 163 10.40 0.39 -9.96
N GLY A 164 9.49 1.34 -9.96
CA GLY A 164 8.15 1.18 -10.48
C GLY A 164 7.35 2.46 -10.34
N ALA A 165 6.22 2.52 -11.01
CA ALA A 165 5.30 3.63 -10.90
C ALA A 165 3.87 3.14 -11.06
N GLY A 166 2.93 3.78 -10.38
CA GLY A 166 1.53 3.44 -10.47
C GLY A 166 0.70 4.17 -9.42
N SER A 167 -0.62 4.05 -9.59
CA SER A 167 -1.59 4.51 -8.60
C SER A 167 -2.70 3.51 -8.41
N VAL A 168 -3.14 3.38 -7.15
CA VAL A 168 -4.30 2.62 -6.73
C VAL A 168 -5.25 3.60 -6.04
N VAL A 169 -6.52 3.60 -6.43
CA VAL A 169 -7.59 4.27 -5.69
C VAL A 169 -8.53 3.23 -5.10
N MET A 170 -8.87 3.42 -3.84
CA MET A 170 -9.82 2.60 -3.09
C MET A 170 -11.04 3.47 -2.77
N LEU A 171 -12.22 3.04 -3.20
CA LEU A 171 -13.50 3.66 -2.87
C LEU A 171 -13.97 3.08 -1.54
N LEU A 172 -14.19 3.94 -0.54
CA LEU A 172 -14.63 3.55 0.80
C LEU A 172 -16.04 4.07 1.06
N ASN A 173 -16.90 3.20 1.59
CA ASN A 173 -18.25 3.55 2.03
C ASN A 173 -18.74 2.62 3.15
N ASP A 174 -20.00 2.77 3.54
CA ASP A 174 -20.68 1.99 4.59
C ASP A 174 -21.31 0.67 4.11
N LYS A 175 -21.20 0.37 2.81
CA LYS A 175 -21.71 -0.84 2.15
C LYS A 175 -20.59 -1.52 1.33
N PRO A 176 -19.46 -1.87 1.96
CA PRO A 176 -18.28 -2.34 1.24
C PRO A 176 -18.51 -3.70 0.58
N ARG A 177 -18.40 -3.77 -0.75
CA ARG A 177 -18.50 -5.03 -1.51
C ARG A 177 -17.25 -5.91 -1.50
N LEU A 178 -16.06 -5.33 -1.33
CA LEU A 178 -14.79 -6.08 -1.43
C LEU A 178 -14.24 -6.48 -0.06
N LEU A 179 -14.20 -5.53 0.89
CA LEU A 179 -13.59 -5.77 2.19
C LEU A 179 -14.20 -4.87 3.26
N GLU A 180 -14.94 -5.43 4.20
CA GLU A 180 -15.30 -4.74 5.43
C GLU A 180 -14.13 -4.74 6.41
N PHE A 181 -13.87 -3.62 7.07
CA PHE A 181 -12.85 -3.55 8.10
C PHE A 181 -13.44 -3.94 9.46
N ASP A 182 -12.72 -4.78 10.20
CA ASP A 182 -13.05 -5.06 11.59
C ASP A 182 -12.84 -3.81 12.46
N PRO A 183 -13.79 -3.47 13.36
CA PRO A 183 -13.63 -2.35 14.27
C PRO A 183 -12.64 -2.68 15.40
N LYS A 184 -11.94 -1.66 15.90
CA LYS A 184 -11.10 -1.72 17.12
C LYS A 184 -9.87 -2.65 17.08
N VAL A 185 -9.60 -3.34 15.97
CA VAL A 185 -8.46 -4.28 15.86
C VAL A 185 -7.25 -3.75 15.10
N THR A 186 -7.37 -2.66 14.36
CA THR A 186 -6.23 -2.04 13.64
C THR A 186 -5.04 -1.85 14.57
N ALA A 187 -3.87 -2.35 14.17
CA ALA A 187 -2.66 -2.33 14.97
C ALA A 187 -1.48 -1.81 14.15
N THR A 188 -0.57 -1.11 14.82
CA THR A 188 0.57 -0.44 14.21
C THR A 188 1.84 -0.72 15.01
N SER A 189 3.00 -0.61 14.35
CA SER A 189 4.30 -0.61 15.00
C SER A 189 5.20 0.40 14.31
N ILE A 190 5.63 1.42 15.05
CA ILE A 190 6.49 2.49 14.56
C ILE A 190 7.84 2.43 15.28
N LYS A 191 8.91 2.78 14.57
CA LYS A 191 10.25 2.96 15.13
C LYS A 191 10.96 4.04 14.32
N ASP A 192 11.67 4.93 14.99
CA ASP A 192 12.54 5.92 14.37
C ASP A 192 13.81 5.23 13.87
N GLU A 193 13.98 5.18 12.54
CA GLU A 193 15.06 4.48 11.85
C GLU A 193 15.39 5.14 10.51
N TYR A 194 16.66 5.09 10.12
CA TYR A 194 17.13 5.55 8.82
C TYR A 194 17.40 4.37 7.88
N ASP A 195 16.37 3.58 7.57
CA ASP A 195 16.50 2.43 6.67
C ASP A 195 16.21 2.78 5.22
N PHE A 196 15.23 3.67 4.99
CA PHE A 196 14.89 4.27 3.71
C PHE A 196 14.36 5.69 3.94
N TYR A 197 14.96 6.69 3.29
CA TYR A 197 14.53 8.08 3.42
C TYR A 197 14.98 8.92 2.23
N ARG A 198 14.24 10.00 1.93
CA ARG A 198 14.59 10.95 0.86
C ARG A 198 14.66 12.37 1.44
N PRO A 199 15.87 12.89 1.75
CA PRO A 199 16.05 14.27 2.18
C PRO A 199 15.54 15.27 1.13
N PHE A 200 15.14 16.47 1.58
CA PHE A 200 14.72 17.55 0.70
C PHE A 200 15.79 17.85 -0.37
N GLY A 201 15.33 18.12 -1.59
CA GLY A 201 16.20 18.38 -2.75
C GLY A 201 16.86 17.15 -3.38
N LYS A 202 16.74 15.95 -2.81
CA LYS A 202 17.26 14.71 -3.43
C LYS A 202 16.16 14.04 -4.26
N GLU A 203 16.45 13.72 -5.52
CA GLU A 203 15.50 13.03 -6.41
C GLU A 203 15.30 11.55 -6.03
N THR A 204 16.35 10.92 -5.49
CA THR A 204 16.40 9.49 -5.17
C THR A 204 16.59 9.28 -3.67
N PRO A 205 16.09 8.18 -3.09
CA PRO A 205 16.22 7.91 -1.66
C PRO A 205 17.63 7.42 -1.30
N ILE A 206 18.00 7.60 -0.03
CA ILE A 206 19.09 6.88 0.62
C ILE A 206 18.49 5.63 1.25
N VAL A 207 19.06 4.46 0.95
CA VAL A 207 18.50 3.17 1.35
C VAL A 207 19.57 2.19 1.84
N HIS A 208 19.30 1.57 2.98
CA HIS A 208 20.08 0.45 3.52
C HIS A 208 19.29 -0.85 3.32
N GLY A 209 19.26 -1.38 2.10
CA GLY A 209 18.28 -2.41 1.71
C GLY A 209 18.23 -3.68 2.58
N GLN A 210 19.38 -4.20 3.04
CA GLN A 210 19.38 -5.35 3.97
C GLN A 210 18.79 -4.99 5.34
N TYR A 211 19.12 -3.80 5.84
CA TYR A 211 18.59 -3.28 7.10
C TYR A 211 17.08 -3.03 7.01
N SER A 212 16.62 -2.40 5.92
CA SER A 212 15.20 -2.14 5.66
C SER A 212 14.38 -3.43 5.57
N ASN A 213 14.88 -4.47 4.88
CA ASN A 213 14.22 -5.79 4.85
C ASN A 213 14.08 -6.39 6.27
N MET A 214 15.13 -6.30 7.10
CA MET A 214 15.11 -6.80 8.46
C MET A 214 14.10 -6.03 9.34
N LEU A 215 14.15 -4.70 9.29
CA LEU A 215 13.24 -3.85 10.04
C LEU A 215 11.79 -4.07 9.63
N TYR A 216 11.50 -4.17 8.33
CA TYR A 216 10.17 -4.49 7.83
C TYR A 216 9.62 -5.78 8.47
N MET A 217 10.39 -6.87 8.46
CA MET A 217 9.96 -8.14 9.07
C MET A 217 9.70 -8.01 10.58
N ILE A 218 10.57 -7.28 11.30
CA ILE A 218 10.40 -7.03 12.74
C ILE A 218 9.12 -6.23 13.00
N GLN A 219 8.87 -5.17 12.24
CA GLN A 219 7.73 -4.27 12.45
C GLN A 219 6.40 -4.92 12.04
N VAL A 220 6.38 -5.70 10.95
CA VAL A 220 5.22 -6.51 10.56
C VAL A 220 4.86 -7.53 11.64
N ARG A 221 5.86 -8.23 12.22
CA ARG A 221 5.62 -9.15 13.33
C ARG A 221 5.04 -8.44 14.55
N LYS A 222 5.60 -7.31 14.95
CA LYS A 222 5.09 -6.53 16.09
C LYS A 222 3.66 -6.03 15.85
N ALA A 223 3.35 -5.60 14.62
CA ALA A 223 1.99 -5.19 14.25
C ALA A 223 1.01 -6.38 14.33
N LEU A 224 1.41 -7.56 13.86
CA LEU A 224 0.62 -8.79 13.99
C LEU A 224 0.42 -9.19 15.47
N GLU A 225 1.47 -9.13 16.29
CA GLU A 225 1.37 -9.43 17.73
C GLU A 225 0.40 -8.47 18.44
N ALA A 226 0.42 -7.19 18.07
CA ALA A 226 -0.54 -6.20 18.58
C ALA A 226 -1.96 -6.45 18.07
N TYR A 227 -2.14 -6.79 16.78
CA TYR A 227 -3.43 -7.19 16.21
C TYR A 227 -4.00 -8.40 16.93
N LYS A 228 -3.20 -9.45 17.13
CA LYS A 228 -3.56 -10.67 17.86
C LYS A 228 -4.11 -10.37 19.25
N LYS A 229 -3.47 -9.46 20.00
CA LYS A 229 -3.97 -9.04 21.31
C LYS A 229 -5.34 -8.36 21.22
N LYS A 230 -5.54 -7.48 20.25
CA LYS A 230 -6.80 -6.74 20.08
C LYS A 230 -7.95 -7.62 19.60
N VAL A 231 -7.70 -8.51 18.63
CA VAL A 231 -8.74 -9.37 18.06
C VAL A 231 -9.24 -10.42 19.08
N ILE A 232 -8.33 -10.92 19.94
CA ILE A 232 -8.72 -11.78 21.07
C ILE A 232 -9.51 -10.97 22.11
N ALA A 233 -9.04 -9.77 22.48
CA ALA A 233 -9.71 -8.94 23.49
C ALA A 233 -11.11 -8.48 23.06
N THR A 234 -11.34 -8.29 21.77
CA THR A 234 -12.66 -7.95 21.21
C THR A 234 -13.57 -9.17 21.05
N GLY A 235 -13.03 -10.39 21.14
CA GLY A 235 -13.78 -11.63 20.94
C GLY A 235 -14.13 -11.93 19.48
N LEU A 236 -13.58 -11.16 18.52
CA LEU A 236 -13.78 -11.39 17.09
C LEU A 236 -13.19 -12.74 16.64
N ILE A 237 -12.04 -13.12 17.22
CA ILE A 237 -11.44 -14.44 17.04
C ILE A 237 -11.32 -15.12 18.40
N LYS A 238 -11.81 -16.35 18.49
CA LYS A 238 -11.64 -17.22 19.65
C LYS A 238 -10.56 -18.25 19.32
N MET A 239 -9.44 -18.14 20.02
CA MET A 239 -8.31 -19.05 19.88
C MET A 239 -8.59 -20.37 20.59
N GLU A 240 -8.41 -21.51 19.92
CA GLU A 240 -8.44 -22.83 20.56
C GLU A 240 -7.03 -23.28 21.00
N SER A 241 -6.98 -24.38 21.75
CA SER A 241 -5.71 -24.95 22.19
C SER A 241 -4.96 -25.56 21.01
N GLY A 242 -3.79 -25.00 20.67
CA GLY A 242 -2.95 -25.47 19.57
C GLY A 242 -3.02 -24.60 18.31
N ASP A 243 -3.90 -23.60 18.29
CA ASP A 243 -4.04 -22.66 17.19
C ASP A 243 -3.05 -21.48 17.27
N THR A 244 -2.78 -20.88 16.13
CA THR A 244 -2.21 -19.54 15.98
C THR A 244 -3.21 -18.61 15.29
N ILE A 245 -3.01 -17.30 15.45
CA ILE A 245 -3.75 -16.30 14.71
C ILE A 245 -3.72 -16.53 13.19
N LEU A 246 -2.64 -17.13 12.65
CA LEU A 246 -2.53 -17.40 11.21
C LEU A 246 -3.50 -18.49 10.74
N ASP A 247 -4.00 -19.36 11.61
CA ASP A 247 -5.00 -20.38 11.23
C ASP A 247 -6.39 -19.78 11.02
N HIS A 248 -6.61 -18.54 11.49
CA HIS A 248 -7.84 -17.78 11.33
C HIS A 248 -7.75 -16.73 10.21
N MET A 249 -6.76 -16.85 9.32
CA MET A 249 -6.55 -15.93 8.20
C MET A 249 -6.50 -16.71 6.88
N ASP A 250 -7.51 -16.53 6.02
CA ASP A 250 -7.51 -17.15 4.69
C ASP A 250 -6.44 -16.55 3.77
N TYR A 251 -6.23 -15.24 3.87
CA TYR A 251 -5.27 -14.49 3.06
C TYR A 251 -4.53 -13.46 3.90
N ILE A 252 -3.24 -13.28 3.59
CA ILE A 252 -2.41 -12.24 4.20
C ILE A 252 -1.83 -11.39 3.09
N ASN A 253 -2.30 -10.15 2.99
CA ASN A 253 -1.77 -9.16 2.05
C ASN A 253 -0.63 -8.39 2.71
N MET A 254 0.49 -8.25 2.00
CA MET A 254 1.70 -7.58 2.49
C MET A 254 2.17 -6.54 1.49
N HIS A 255 2.83 -5.50 1.99
CA HIS A 255 3.56 -4.56 1.14
C HIS A 255 4.68 -5.28 0.38
N LEU A 256 4.79 -4.99 -0.93
CA LEU A 256 5.73 -5.64 -1.84
C LEU A 256 6.68 -4.60 -2.46
N PRO A 257 7.81 -4.26 -1.82
CA PRO A 257 8.86 -3.46 -2.47
C PRO A 257 9.52 -4.23 -3.63
N TYR A 258 9.40 -5.55 -3.59
CA TYR A 258 9.64 -6.49 -4.69
C TYR A 258 8.85 -7.77 -4.38
N SER A 259 8.46 -8.53 -5.41
CA SER A 259 7.50 -9.64 -5.28
C SER A 259 7.88 -10.68 -4.21
N ASN A 260 9.14 -11.09 -4.16
CA ASN A 260 9.58 -12.10 -3.19
C ASN A 260 9.71 -11.60 -1.75
N MET A 261 9.59 -10.30 -1.47
CA MET A 261 9.63 -9.80 -0.08
C MET A 261 8.45 -10.31 0.75
N GLY A 262 7.26 -10.36 0.14
CA GLY A 262 6.06 -10.89 0.79
C GLY A 262 6.23 -12.36 1.20
N LYS A 263 6.87 -13.18 0.35
CA LYS A 263 7.17 -14.59 0.68
C LYS A 263 8.13 -14.71 1.87
N LYS A 264 9.17 -13.86 1.93
CA LYS A 264 10.11 -13.83 3.05
C LYS A 264 9.42 -13.42 4.35
N ALA A 265 8.58 -12.38 4.30
CA ALA A 265 7.84 -11.90 5.45
C ALA A 265 6.82 -12.94 5.95
N LEU A 266 6.10 -13.61 5.04
CA LEU A 266 5.19 -14.70 5.41
C LEU A 266 5.93 -15.86 6.07
N ALA A 267 7.04 -16.33 5.47
CA ALA A 267 7.85 -17.39 6.06
C ALA A 267 8.38 -17.00 7.45
N TYR A 268 8.77 -15.73 7.63
CA TYR A 268 9.17 -15.18 8.92
C TYR A 268 8.04 -15.24 9.95
N LEU A 269 6.82 -14.80 9.60
CA LEU A 269 5.65 -14.85 10.48
C LEU A 269 5.27 -16.30 10.85
N VAL A 270 5.17 -17.19 9.86
CA VAL A 270 4.83 -18.61 10.06
C VAL A 270 5.84 -19.25 11.01
N ARG A 271 7.14 -19.05 10.79
CA ARG A 271 8.17 -19.55 11.70
C ARG A 271 7.98 -19.06 13.13
N HIS A 272 7.64 -17.79 13.32
CA HIS A 272 7.47 -17.22 14.66
C HIS A 272 6.21 -17.74 15.36
N GLU A 273 5.10 -17.84 14.65
CA GLU A 273 3.82 -18.28 15.20
C GLU A 273 3.78 -19.80 15.43
N TRP A 274 4.33 -20.59 14.50
CA TRP A 274 4.22 -22.05 14.58
C TRP A 274 5.28 -22.69 15.47
N ARG A 275 6.43 -22.04 15.71
CA ARG A 275 7.55 -22.64 16.46
C ARG A 275 7.20 -23.07 17.89
N GLN A 276 6.15 -22.50 18.46
CA GLN A 276 5.67 -22.84 19.81
C GLN A 276 4.65 -23.99 19.81
N LEU A 277 4.25 -24.49 18.63
CA LEU A 277 3.19 -25.47 18.48
C LEU A 277 3.74 -26.89 18.23
N PRO A 278 3.01 -27.95 18.64
CA PRO A 278 3.44 -29.34 18.42
C PRO A 278 3.74 -29.67 16.95
N ARG A 279 2.99 -29.07 16.01
CA ARG A 279 3.20 -29.25 14.56
C ARG A 279 4.59 -28.83 14.07
N TRP A 280 5.26 -27.91 14.77
CA TRP A 280 6.62 -27.49 14.40
C TRP A 280 7.64 -28.63 14.42
N LYS A 281 7.49 -29.59 15.35
CA LYS A 281 8.37 -30.76 15.42
C LYS A 281 8.31 -31.61 14.15
N ARG A 282 7.11 -31.74 13.55
CA ARG A 282 6.92 -32.48 12.29
C ARG A 282 7.58 -31.74 11.12
N ILE A 283 7.40 -30.43 11.06
CA ILE A 283 8.02 -29.58 10.03
C ILE A 283 9.56 -29.68 10.10
N LEU A 284 10.15 -29.62 11.29
CA LEU A 284 11.60 -29.80 11.46
C LEU A 284 12.09 -31.16 10.93
N GLN A 285 11.33 -32.23 11.11
CA GLN A 285 11.70 -33.55 10.58
C GLN A 285 11.64 -33.61 9.05
N GLU A 286 10.72 -32.88 8.43
CA GLU A 286 10.58 -32.84 6.97
C GLU A 286 11.66 -32.01 6.27
N ILE A 287 12.11 -30.92 6.91
CA ILE A 287 13.11 -30.01 6.31
C ILE A 287 14.57 -30.40 6.58
N GLY A 288 14.82 -31.36 7.49
CA GLY A 288 16.15 -31.78 7.92
C GLY A 288 16.86 -30.80 8.84
#